data_AF-A0A0J6F6T6-F1
#
_entry.id   AF-A0A0J6F6T6-F1
#
_cell.length_a   1.000
_cell.length_b   1.000
_cell.length_c   1.000
_cell.angle_alpha   90.00
_cell.angle_beta   90.00
_cell.angle_gamma   90.00
#
_symmetry.space_group_name_H-M   'P 1'
#
loop_
_entity.id
_entity.type
_entity.pdbx_description
1 polymer ?
#
loop_
_entity_poly.entity_id
_entity_poly.type
_entity_poly.pdbx_seq_one_letter_code
_entity_poly.pdbx_strand_id
1 'polypeptide(L)'
;MVKQEYIKQYLFPAQKAGECFGINPIVILAQSAIETGWGESTLAKEHNNFFGITAYGHPNAFWKGTKTDLSENSGHTSLWFRTYESAEDSFMNFARLIHTAYPIAASLSAHPSAYAKEIAYSKYISEVNGDNRAAYQRM
;
A
#
# COMPACT_ATOMS: atom_id res chain seq x y z
N MET A 1 -13.85 -8.83 7.62
CA MET A 1 -12.89 -9.31 8.63
C MET A 1 -13.02 -8.43 9.86
N VAL A 2 -12.88 -8.97 11.07
CA VAL A 2 -12.86 -8.16 12.29
C VAL A 2 -11.48 -7.48 12.40
N LYS A 3 -11.43 -6.20 12.81
CA LYS A 3 -10.18 -5.40 12.88
C LYS A 3 -9.05 -6.10 13.64
N GLN A 4 -9.36 -6.75 14.75
CA GLN A 4 -8.38 -7.47 15.56
C GLN A 4 -7.78 -8.67 14.82
N GLU A 5 -8.57 -9.35 13.99
CA GLU A 5 -8.08 -10.47 13.18
C GLU A 5 -7.14 -9.98 12.08
N TYR A 6 -7.49 -8.87 11.44
CA TYR A 6 -6.62 -8.21 10.46
C TYR A 6 -5.25 -7.87 11.06
N ILE A 7 -5.24 -7.26 12.25
CA ILE A 7 -3.99 -6.93 12.95
C ILE A 7 -3.18 -8.19 13.23
N LYS A 8 -3.81 -9.25 13.77
CA LYS A 8 -3.10 -10.51 14.06
C LYS A 8 -2.50 -11.14 12.80
N GLN A 9 -3.23 -11.10 11.70
CA GLN A 9 -2.80 -11.72 10.45
C GLN A 9 -1.67 -10.95 9.76
N TYR A 10 -1.72 -9.62 9.75
CA TYR A 10 -0.82 -8.80 8.93
C TYR A 10 0.26 -8.05 9.72
N LEU A 11 0.28 -8.14 11.06
CA LEU A 11 1.34 -7.54 11.88
C LEU A 11 2.72 -8.13 11.53
N PHE A 12 2.82 -9.45 11.36
CA PHE A 12 4.11 -10.09 11.07
C PHE A 12 4.68 -9.68 9.68
N PRO A 13 3.90 -9.72 8.58
CA PRO A 13 4.35 -9.15 7.29
C PRO A 13 4.77 -7.68 7.39
N ALA A 14 4.04 -6.85 8.14
CA ALA A 14 4.39 -5.44 8.35
C ALA A 14 5.70 -5.26 9.11
N GLN A 15 5.94 -6.06 10.16
CA GLN A 15 7.19 -6.08 10.91
C GLN A 15 8.38 -6.45 10.01
N LYS A 16 8.26 -7.54 9.25
CA LYS A 16 9.32 -8.01 8.34
C LYS A 16 9.67 -6.96 7.29
N ALA A 17 8.67 -6.32 6.69
CA ALA A 17 8.88 -5.25 5.73
C ALA A 17 9.50 -4.00 6.37
N GLY A 18 9.04 -3.63 7.56
CA GLY A 18 9.56 -2.51 8.33
C GLY A 18 11.04 -2.69 8.70
N GLU A 19 11.41 -3.88 9.17
CA GLU A 19 12.79 -4.25 9.48
C GLU A 19 13.70 -4.22 8.24
N CYS A 20 13.21 -4.72 7.10
CA CYS A 20 14.01 -4.78 5.88
C CYS A 20 14.29 -3.39 5.27
N PHE A 21 13.37 -2.45 5.41
CA PHE A 21 13.45 -1.14 4.73
C PHE A 21 13.54 0.07 5.66
N GLY A 22 13.65 -0.16 6.98
CA GLY A 22 13.75 0.93 7.96
C GLY A 22 12.49 1.78 8.04
N ILE A 23 11.32 1.17 7.92
CA ILE A 23 10.01 1.83 8.00
C ILE A 23 9.30 1.35 9.26
N ASN A 24 8.67 2.25 10.00
CA ASN A 24 7.86 1.86 11.16
C ASN A 24 6.74 0.86 10.74
N PRO A 25 6.73 -0.37 11.27
CA PRO A 25 5.77 -1.39 10.84
C PRO A 25 4.32 -1.02 11.17
N ILE A 26 4.09 -0.16 12.17
CA ILE A 26 2.75 0.31 12.51
C ILE A 26 2.16 1.18 11.41
N VAL A 27 2.96 2.03 10.75
CA VAL A 27 2.44 2.84 9.62
C VAL A 27 2.16 1.97 8.39
N ILE A 28 2.96 0.93 8.16
CA ILE A 28 2.72 -0.03 7.07
C ILE A 28 1.38 -0.77 7.31
N LEU A 29 1.18 -1.30 8.52
CA LEU A 29 -0.04 -2.02 8.89
C LEU A 29 -1.27 -1.12 8.87
N ALA A 30 -1.16 0.11 9.37
CA ALA A 30 -2.26 1.08 9.35
C ALA A 30 -2.66 1.44 7.92
N GLN A 31 -1.67 1.70 7.07
CA GLN A 31 -1.90 2.02 5.66
C GLN A 31 -2.54 0.84 4.93
N SER A 32 -2.03 -0.39 5.11
CA SER A 32 -2.66 -1.57 4.49
C SER A 32 -4.11 -1.75 4.93
N ALA A 33 -4.43 -1.51 6.20
CA ALA A 33 -5.80 -1.60 6.71
C ALA A 33 -6.72 -0.55 6.08
N ILE A 34 -6.24 0.68 5.89
CA ILE A 34 -7.01 1.76 5.25
C ILE A 34 -7.25 1.44 3.77
N GLU A 35 -6.20 1.14 3.02
CA GLU A 35 -6.23 0.91 1.57
C GLU A 35 -7.08 -0.30 1.18
N THR A 36 -7.13 -1.32 2.05
CA THR A 36 -7.90 -2.54 1.81
C THR A 36 -9.29 -2.51 2.41
N GLY A 37 -9.66 -1.48 3.18
CA GLY A 37 -10.87 -1.51 3.99
C GLY A 37 -10.88 -2.69 4.96
N TRP A 38 -9.77 -2.89 5.69
CA TRP A 38 -9.54 -4.02 6.61
C TRP A 38 -9.56 -5.39 5.91
N GLY A 39 -8.96 -5.47 4.72
CA GLY A 39 -8.79 -6.70 3.95
C GLY A 39 -9.97 -7.06 3.05
N GLU A 40 -10.96 -6.17 2.92
CA GLU A 40 -12.20 -6.46 2.20
C GLU A 40 -12.21 -6.02 0.73
N SER A 41 -11.19 -5.30 0.27
CA SER A 41 -11.10 -4.92 -1.13
C SER A 41 -10.85 -6.14 -2.04
N THR A 42 -11.38 -6.08 -3.27
CA THR A 42 -11.11 -7.08 -4.32
C THR A 42 -9.60 -7.21 -4.59
N LEU A 43 -8.89 -6.08 -4.64
CA LEU A 43 -7.42 -6.07 -4.79
C LEU A 43 -6.69 -6.89 -3.72
N ALA A 44 -7.12 -6.78 -2.45
CA ALA A 44 -6.52 -7.55 -1.38
C ALA A 44 -6.85 -9.04 -1.49
N LYS A 45 -8.14 -9.37 -1.68
CA LYS A 45 -8.63 -10.76 -1.66
C LYS A 45 -8.22 -11.60 -2.86
N GLU A 46 -8.21 -11.01 -4.05
CA GLU A 46 -8.00 -11.75 -5.30
C GLU A 46 -6.60 -11.56 -5.88
N HIS A 47 -5.91 -10.49 -5.50
CA HIS A 47 -4.63 -10.12 -6.10
C HIS A 47 -3.50 -9.86 -5.11
N ASN A 48 -3.75 -10.09 -3.81
CA ASN A 48 -2.81 -9.80 -2.73
C ASN A 48 -2.23 -8.38 -2.79
N ASN A 49 -2.97 -7.40 -3.32
CA ASN A 49 -2.52 -6.01 -3.40
C ASN A 49 -3.10 -5.19 -2.26
N PHE A 50 -2.32 -5.07 -1.19
CA PHE A 50 -2.75 -4.46 0.07
C PHE A 50 -2.61 -2.93 0.10
N PHE A 51 -2.05 -2.32 -0.93
CA PHE A 51 -1.66 -0.91 -0.93
C PHE A 51 -2.12 -0.17 -2.18
N GLY A 52 -2.95 -0.80 -3.03
CA GLY A 52 -3.42 -0.20 -4.27
C GLY A 52 -2.31 0.13 -5.27
N ILE A 53 -1.15 -0.55 -5.20
CA ILE A 53 0.00 -0.18 -6.04
C ILE A 53 -0.33 -0.48 -7.51
N THR A 54 -0.27 0.56 -8.32
CA THR A 54 -0.46 0.49 -9.77
C THR A 54 0.70 -0.25 -10.45
N ALA A 55 0.40 -0.96 -11.52
CA ALA A 55 1.33 -1.76 -12.31
C ALA A 55 2.19 -0.92 -13.27
N TYR A 56 2.65 0.25 -12.81
CA TYR A 56 3.67 1.04 -13.49
C TYR A 56 5.06 0.62 -13.02
N GLY A 57 6.06 0.81 -13.89
CA GLY A 57 7.47 0.49 -13.63
C GLY A 57 7.85 -0.96 -13.95
N HIS A 58 9.07 -1.34 -13.55
CA HIS A 58 9.66 -2.63 -13.89
C HIS A 58 9.42 -3.70 -12.80
N PRO A 59 9.40 -5.00 -13.17
CA PRO A 59 9.48 -6.09 -12.22
C PRO A 59 10.64 -5.94 -11.25
N ASN A 60 10.49 -6.50 -10.05
CA ASN A 60 11.48 -6.47 -8.99
C ASN A 60 11.37 -7.75 -8.14
N ALA A 61 12.16 -7.83 -7.06
CA ALA A 61 12.21 -9.02 -6.20
C ALA A 61 10.81 -9.51 -5.75
N PHE A 62 9.89 -8.59 -5.45
CA PHE A 62 8.58 -8.85 -4.86
C PHE A 62 7.42 -8.76 -5.85
N TRP A 63 7.67 -8.39 -7.11
CA TRP A 63 6.61 -8.30 -8.13
C TRP A 63 7.15 -8.72 -9.49
N LYS A 64 6.56 -9.77 -10.07
CA LYS A 64 7.03 -10.39 -11.32
C LYS A 64 6.45 -9.77 -12.59
N GLY A 65 5.64 -8.71 -12.48
CA GLY A 65 5.03 -8.03 -13.63
C GLY A 65 3.55 -8.36 -13.85
N THR A 66 2.99 -9.32 -13.10
CA THR A 66 1.56 -9.69 -13.19
C THR A 66 0.67 -8.52 -12.80
N LYS A 67 -0.36 -8.25 -13.59
CA LYS A 67 -1.26 -7.11 -13.40
C LYS A 67 -2.71 -7.48 -13.66
N THR A 68 -3.60 -6.76 -13.00
CA THR A 68 -5.05 -6.85 -13.15
C THR A 68 -5.61 -5.47 -13.50
N ASP A 69 -6.75 -5.44 -14.19
CA ASP A 69 -7.53 -4.23 -14.42
C ASP A 69 -8.88 -4.41 -13.73
N LEU A 70 -9.19 -3.52 -12.78
CA LEU A 70 -10.48 -3.49 -12.10
C LEU A 70 -11.35 -2.30 -12.54
N SER A 71 -10.90 -1.54 -13.54
CA SER A 71 -11.59 -0.37 -14.07
C SER A 71 -12.75 -0.70 -15.01
N GLU A 72 -12.93 -1.98 -15.39
CA GLU A 72 -13.95 -2.41 -16.36
C GLU A 72 -15.38 -1.99 -15.99
N ASN A 73 -15.64 -1.58 -14.74
CA ASN A 73 -16.98 -1.21 -14.26
C ASN A 73 -17.18 0.27 -13.89
N SER A 74 -16.19 1.16 -14.03
CA SER A 74 -16.27 2.51 -13.42
C SER A 74 -16.29 3.70 -14.40
N GLY A 75 -16.11 3.49 -15.71
CA GLY A 75 -16.12 4.58 -16.71
C GLY A 75 -14.92 5.54 -16.63
N HIS A 76 -13.95 5.26 -15.76
CA HIS A 76 -12.68 5.98 -15.64
C HIS A 76 -11.60 5.37 -16.55
N THR A 77 -10.50 6.11 -16.78
CA THR A 77 -9.33 5.59 -17.50
C THR A 77 -8.82 4.30 -16.85
N SER A 78 -8.50 3.29 -17.66
CA SER A 78 -8.03 2.00 -17.17
C SER A 78 -6.77 2.13 -16.32
N LEU A 79 -6.89 1.72 -15.05
CA LEU A 79 -5.83 1.70 -14.05
C LEU A 79 -5.45 0.25 -13.79
N TRP A 80 -4.24 -0.11 -14.22
CA TRP A 80 -3.70 -1.44 -13.98
C TRP A 80 -3.07 -1.50 -12.60
N PHE A 81 -3.40 -2.52 -11.82
CA PHE A 81 -2.86 -2.77 -10.49
C PHE A 81 -1.94 -3.99 -10.50
N ARG A 82 -0.94 -3.98 -9.61
CA ARG A 82 -0.05 -5.14 -9.42
C ARG A 82 -0.84 -6.30 -8.82
N THR A 83 -0.51 -7.52 -9.26
CA THR A 83 -0.88 -8.77 -8.61
C THR A 83 0.35 -9.39 -7.98
N TYR A 84 0.22 -9.84 -6.73
CA TYR A 84 1.31 -10.42 -5.96
C TYR A 84 1.06 -11.91 -5.69
N GLU A 85 2.15 -12.68 -5.60
CA GLU A 85 2.09 -14.11 -5.27
C GLU A 85 1.60 -14.32 -3.83
N SER A 86 1.95 -13.41 -2.92
CA SER A 86 1.55 -13.45 -1.52
C SER A 86 1.26 -12.06 -0.94
N ALA A 87 0.58 -12.02 0.20
CA ALA A 87 0.45 -10.79 0.98
C ALA A 87 1.83 -10.25 1.38
N GLU A 88 2.76 -11.12 1.81
CA GLU A 88 4.11 -10.69 2.21
C GLU A 88 4.83 -9.94 1.08
N ASP A 89 4.73 -10.42 -0.16
CA ASP A 89 5.30 -9.72 -1.32
C ASP A 89 4.72 -8.31 -1.49
N SER A 90 3.43 -8.13 -1.24
CA SER A 90 2.79 -6.82 -1.26
C SER A 90 3.41 -5.86 -0.24
N PHE A 91 3.59 -6.32 1.00
CA PHE A 91 4.17 -5.54 2.10
C PHE A 91 5.63 -5.21 1.85
N MET A 92 6.41 -6.18 1.39
CA MET A 92 7.82 -5.97 1.02
C MET A 92 7.94 -4.99 -0.16
N ASN A 93 7.07 -5.11 -1.15
CA ASN A 93 7.10 -4.22 -2.31
C ASN A 93 6.71 -2.78 -1.96
N PHE A 94 5.71 -2.63 -1.10
CA PHE A 94 5.29 -1.35 -0.57
C PHE A 94 6.41 -0.68 0.23
N ALA A 95 6.99 -1.38 1.20
CA ALA A 95 8.07 -0.82 2.01
C ALA A 95 9.30 -0.43 1.17
N ARG A 96 9.66 -1.26 0.17
CA ARG A 96 10.68 -0.90 -0.84
C ARG A 96 10.31 0.38 -1.59
N LEU A 97 9.05 0.52 -2.04
CA LEU A 97 8.57 1.69 -2.77
C LEU A 97 8.68 2.95 -1.90
N ILE A 98 8.23 2.91 -0.64
CA ILE A 98 8.34 4.04 0.28
C ILE A 98 9.81 4.40 0.52
N HIS A 99 10.65 3.41 0.81
CA HIS A 99 12.07 3.65 1.05
C HIS A 99 12.80 4.28 -0.15
N THR A 100 12.49 3.83 -1.37
CA THR A 100 13.22 4.24 -2.58
C THR A 100 12.65 5.47 -3.27
N ALA A 101 11.33 5.59 -3.38
CA ALA A 101 10.67 6.67 -4.11
C ALA A 101 10.16 7.81 -3.21
N TYR A 102 10.00 7.56 -1.91
CA TYR A 102 9.48 8.52 -0.94
C TYR A 102 10.38 8.62 0.30
N PRO A 103 11.70 8.91 0.15
CA PRO A 103 12.66 8.85 1.24
C PRO A 103 12.35 9.83 2.38
N ILE A 104 11.72 10.97 2.10
CA ILE A 104 11.28 11.92 3.13
C ILE A 104 10.19 11.26 3.99
N ALA A 105 9.16 10.68 3.37
CA ALA A 105 8.13 9.94 4.11
C ALA A 105 8.74 8.79 4.92
N ALA A 106 9.65 8.02 4.31
CA ALA A 106 10.36 6.94 5.00
C ALA A 106 11.04 7.42 6.30
N SER A 107 11.77 8.54 6.25
CA SER A 107 12.43 9.13 7.42
C SER A 107 11.47 9.63 8.50
N LEU A 108 10.23 9.95 8.12
CA LEU A 108 9.17 10.40 9.02
C LEU A 108 8.33 9.25 9.59
N SER A 109 8.59 7.99 9.23
CA SER A 109 7.74 6.84 9.60
C SER A 109 7.56 6.65 11.12
N ALA A 110 8.51 7.11 11.94
CA ALA A 110 8.38 7.12 13.41
C ALA A 110 7.35 8.14 13.94
N HIS A 111 6.88 9.07 13.09
CA HIS A 111 5.92 10.12 13.41
C HIS A 111 4.69 9.99 12.49
N PRO A 112 3.69 9.15 12.85
CA PRO A 112 2.59 8.78 11.94
C PRO A 112 1.88 9.96 11.26
N SER A 113 1.58 11.04 11.98
CA SER A 113 0.92 12.21 11.40
C SER A 113 1.81 12.96 10.40
N ALA A 114 3.13 13.01 10.62
CA ALA A 114 4.06 13.61 9.68
C ALA A 114 4.25 12.73 8.44
N TYR A 115 4.36 11.41 8.64
CA TYR A 115 4.37 10.42 7.56
C TYR A 115 3.12 10.54 6.68
N ALA A 116 1.93 10.52 7.29
CA ALA A 116 0.66 10.58 6.57
C ALA A 116 0.52 11.88 5.78
N LYS A 117 0.93 13.01 6.38
CA LYS A 117 0.97 14.31 5.69
C LYS A 117 1.91 14.29 4.49
N GLU A 118 3.12 13.74 4.64
CA GLU A 118 4.09 13.66 3.55
C GLU A 118 3.58 12.80 2.40
N ILE A 119 3.03 11.60 2.69
CA ILE A 119 2.45 10.73 1.67
C ILE A 119 1.28 11.42 0.96
N ALA A 120 0.39 12.09 1.70
CA ALA A 120 -0.79 12.77 1.16
C ALA A 120 -0.45 13.88 0.15
N TYR A 121 0.68 14.57 0.32
CA TYR A 121 1.16 15.59 -0.61
C TYR A 121 2.16 15.07 -1.65
N SER A 122 2.49 13.79 -1.62
CA SER A 122 3.35 13.14 -2.59
C SER A 122 2.57 12.64 -3.82
N LYS A 123 3.29 12.15 -4.83
CA LYS A 123 2.70 11.48 -6.00
C LYS A 123 2.07 10.12 -5.70
N TYR A 124 2.20 9.62 -4.46
CA TYR A 124 1.54 8.39 -4.03
C TYR A 124 0.02 8.55 -4.06
N ILE A 125 -0.49 9.74 -3.73
CA ILE A 125 -1.92 10.08 -3.73
C ILE A 125 -2.26 10.93 -4.95
N SER A 126 -3.18 10.45 -5.77
CA SER A 126 -3.67 11.11 -6.97
C SER A 126 -5.20 11.18 -6.98
N GLU A 127 -5.75 12.37 -6.76
CA GLU A 127 -7.21 12.61 -6.83
C GLU A 127 -7.78 12.36 -8.23
N VAL A 128 -6.94 12.45 -9.28
CA VAL A 128 -7.31 12.06 -10.66
C VAL A 128 -7.63 10.56 -10.76
N ASN A 129 -7.00 9.74 -9.90
CA ASN A 129 -7.22 8.30 -9.83
C ASN A 129 -8.29 7.92 -8.78
N GLY A 130 -8.95 8.91 -8.17
CA GLY A 130 -10.00 8.71 -7.16
C GLY A 130 -9.53 8.71 -5.71
N ASP A 131 -8.24 8.96 -5.44
CA ASP A 131 -7.72 8.99 -4.07
C ASP A 131 -8.25 10.19 -3.28
N ASN A 132 -8.42 10.05 -1.96
CA ASN A 132 -8.89 11.13 -1.09
C ASN A 132 -7.78 11.62 -0.15
N ARG A 133 -7.13 12.73 -0.52
CA ARG A 133 -6.04 13.33 0.25
C ARG A 133 -6.42 13.67 1.69
N ALA A 134 -7.60 14.26 1.90
CA ALA A 134 -8.06 14.69 3.22
C ALA A 134 -8.45 13.51 4.13
N ALA A 135 -8.89 12.39 3.56
CA ALA A 135 -9.07 11.14 4.31
C ALA A 135 -7.73 10.59 4.76
N TYR A 136 -6.73 10.61 3.88
CA TYR A 136 -5.41 10.06 4.15
C TYR A 136 -4.66 10.78 5.28
N GLN A 137 -4.79 12.11 5.35
CA GLN A 137 -4.17 12.92 6.43
C GLN A 137 -4.70 12.60 7.84
N ARG A 138 -5.82 11.89 7.96
CA ARG A 138 -6.44 11.53 9.24
C ARG A 138 -5.98 10.17 9.77
N MET A 139 -4.99 9.54 9.12
CA MET A 139 -4.33 8.30 9.57
C MET A 139 -3.69 8.44 10.96
#